data_AF-A0A7S3JI12-F1
#
_entry.id   AF-A0A7S3JI12-F1
#
_cell.length_a   1.000
_cell.length_b   1.000
_cell.length_c   1.000
_cell.angle_alpha   90.00
_cell.angle_beta   90.00
_cell.angle_gamma   90.00
#
_symmetry.space_group_name_H-M   'P 1'
#
loop_
_entity.id
_entity.type
_entity.pdbx_description
1 polymer ?
#
loop_
_entity_poly.entity_id
_entity_poly.type
_entity_poly.pdbx_seq_one_letter_code
_entity_poly.pdbx_strand_id
1 'polypeptide(L)'
;KADHNNKNTAVITLDELQRIKDSCSMNATKSNVNKAKEREALYQKSQQRVKNWPNTIHALRKKKDEDRIRRLEEEEIHRRKVEAEEEALQMELRNKTIEAANKAIYETQDRVKAFKSKIQMCDMLEERQQQEKLRKKKSKMEEQIEKQWEELERQQMAERDEKTRIALEKEYKKKMINAKDVTKQLDDFKMNYVKKLQEEMLEGELLKKQVEEDIEKERQKELNRILRNKQLQEEQKQANQRLLEIAEEQKRKEEEEEKRIEEFAKKKERLDKLRKDKEEQKRREKQAERQKLIDRQIEYLNNKVSNEDRILNKQVTEAEEKAARLYEEQERRKEAMKEAIERSRQQQIARRRAEKDAENQEERDFKDYWKVRNEELQEAEAFEREEERQRNRELTDFLKQQKELKAKEAEEEFRREQRAATKTQALLDQQEKHFYSYAEKAIEDLKKEGKNVTPLILELKAQARTGQHL
;
A
#
# COMPACT_ATOMS: atom_id res chain seq x y z
N LYS A 1 -63.40 -61.56 -101.69
CA LYS A 1 -64.66 -61.84 -102.41
C LYS A 1 -65.05 -60.57 -103.17
N ALA A 2 -65.90 -60.69 -104.19
CA ALA A 2 -66.09 -59.66 -105.21
C ALA A 2 -66.83 -58.39 -104.72
N ASP A 3 -66.52 -57.28 -105.41
CA ASP A 3 -67.38 -56.19 -105.87
C ASP A 3 -68.65 -55.81 -105.09
N HIS A 4 -68.81 -54.49 -104.85
CA HIS A 4 -69.52 -53.67 -105.84
C HIS A 4 -69.08 -52.19 -105.82
N ASN A 5 -69.12 -51.55 -107.00
CA ASN A 5 -68.93 -50.10 -107.11
C ASN A 5 -70.11 -49.37 -106.46
N ASN A 6 -69.82 -48.37 -105.63
CA ASN A 6 -70.67 -47.17 -105.56
C ASN A 6 -69.80 -45.92 -105.37
N LYS A 7 -69.13 -45.52 -106.45
CA LYS A 7 -68.25 -44.34 -106.50
C LYS A 7 -69.09 -43.06 -106.44
N ASN A 8 -69.53 -42.67 -105.23
CA ASN A 8 -69.82 -41.29 -104.78
C ASN A 8 -70.40 -41.19 -103.34
N THR A 9 -70.48 -42.28 -102.56
CA THR A 9 -71.01 -42.24 -101.17
C THR A 9 -69.91 -42.51 -100.13
N ALA A 10 -69.54 -41.51 -99.34
CA ALA A 10 -68.67 -41.65 -98.17
C ALA A 10 -69.50 -41.77 -96.88
N VAL A 11 -69.10 -42.66 -95.98
CA VAL A 11 -69.70 -42.84 -94.65
C VAL A 11 -68.71 -42.32 -93.60
N ILE A 12 -69.17 -41.45 -92.70
CA ILE A 12 -68.35 -40.79 -91.69
C ILE A 12 -68.87 -41.19 -90.30
N THR A 13 -67.99 -41.52 -89.34
CA THR A 13 -68.40 -41.87 -87.98
C THR A 13 -68.89 -40.66 -87.20
N LEU A 14 -69.67 -40.85 -86.12
CA LEU A 14 -70.22 -39.70 -85.36
C LEU A 14 -69.12 -38.79 -84.80
N ASP A 15 -68.04 -39.35 -84.25
CA ASP A 15 -66.92 -38.57 -83.69
C ASP A 15 -66.10 -37.87 -84.78
N GLU A 16 -65.93 -38.47 -85.95
CA GLU A 16 -65.30 -37.79 -87.09
C GLU A 16 -66.20 -36.71 -87.66
N LEU A 17 -67.52 -36.93 -87.73
CA LEU A 17 -68.49 -35.91 -88.11
C LEU A 17 -68.46 -34.74 -87.10
N GLN A 18 -68.41 -35.04 -85.80
CA GLN A 18 -68.28 -34.06 -84.73
C GLN A 18 -66.96 -33.28 -84.87
N ARG A 19 -65.84 -33.96 -85.11
CA ARG A 19 -64.50 -33.36 -85.25
C ARG A 19 -64.35 -32.53 -86.53
N ILE A 20 -64.91 -32.98 -87.65
CA ILE A 20 -64.98 -32.24 -88.90
C ILE A 20 -65.85 -31.00 -88.70
N LYS A 21 -67.06 -31.16 -88.14
CA LYS A 21 -68.00 -30.08 -87.83
C LYS A 21 -67.39 -29.06 -86.88
N ASP A 22 -66.64 -29.48 -85.85
CA ASP A 22 -65.92 -28.60 -84.95
C ASP A 22 -64.74 -27.91 -85.65
N SER A 23 -63.99 -28.60 -86.51
CA SER A 23 -62.87 -28.00 -87.27
C SER A 23 -63.32 -26.97 -88.33
N CYS A 24 -64.51 -27.17 -88.91
CA CYS A 24 -65.14 -26.22 -89.83
C CYS A 24 -65.96 -25.14 -89.08
N SER A 25 -66.23 -25.35 -87.79
CA SER A 25 -66.90 -24.40 -86.90
C SER A 25 -65.89 -23.44 -86.31
N MET A 26 -66.22 -22.14 -86.30
CA MET A 26 -65.41 -21.08 -85.68
C MET A 26 -65.31 -21.18 -84.14
N ASN A 27 -65.63 -22.33 -83.55
CA ASN A 27 -65.56 -22.62 -82.12
C ASN A 27 -64.41 -23.57 -81.71
N ALA A 28 -63.74 -24.28 -82.63
CA ALA A 28 -62.61 -25.16 -82.27
C ALA A 28 -61.48 -24.44 -81.51
N THR A 29 -61.19 -23.20 -81.88
CA THR A 29 -60.20 -22.33 -81.21
C THR A 29 -60.52 -22.12 -79.73
N LYS A 30 -61.80 -21.96 -79.37
CA LYS A 30 -62.26 -21.78 -77.99
C LYS A 30 -62.01 -23.03 -77.14
N SER A 31 -62.17 -24.22 -77.71
CA SER A 31 -61.94 -25.50 -77.02
C SER A 31 -60.48 -25.70 -76.62
N ASN A 32 -59.54 -25.40 -77.52
CA ASN A 32 -58.10 -25.50 -77.23
C ASN A 32 -57.63 -24.45 -76.20
N VAL A 33 -58.14 -23.21 -76.27
CA VAL A 33 -57.85 -22.17 -75.26
C VAL A 33 -58.33 -22.59 -73.86
N ASN A 34 -59.49 -23.24 -73.75
CA ASN A 34 -59.99 -23.71 -72.47
C ASN A 34 -59.12 -24.84 -71.89
N LYS A 35 -58.68 -25.81 -72.71
CA LYS A 35 -57.75 -26.88 -72.28
C LYS A 35 -56.39 -26.35 -71.83
N ALA A 36 -55.90 -25.26 -72.44
CA ALA A 36 -54.68 -24.59 -71.99
C ALA A 36 -54.86 -23.94 -70.61
N LYS A 37 -55.95 -23.18 -70.42
CA LYS A 37 -56.31 -22.57 -69.12
C LYS A 37 -56.51 -23.60 -68.01
N GLU A 38 -57.13 -24.74 -68.31
CA GLU A 38 -57.32 -25.83 -67.35
C GLU A 38 -55.99 -26.45 -66.93
N ARG A 39 -55.08 -26.70 -67.88
CA ARG A 39 -53.71 -27.17 -67.58
C ARG A 39 -52.95 -26.17 -66.71
N GLU A 40 -53.07 -24.87 -66.99
CA GLU A 40 -52.45 -23.82 -66.18
C GLU A 40 -53.03 -23.78 -64.77
N ALA A 41 -54.37 -23.84 -64.62
CA ALA A 41 -55.03 -23.88 -63.32
C ALA A 41 -54.64 -25.13 -62.50
N LEU A 42 -54.47 -26.29 -63.16
CA LEU A 42 -53.97 -27.51 -62.52
C LEU A 42 -52.49 -27.39 -62.11
N TYR A 43 -51.65 -26.75 -62.93
CA TYR A 43 -50.26 -26.44 -62.58
C TYR A 43 -50.17 -25.48 -61.39
N GLN A 44 -50.98 -24.42 -61.36
CA GLN A 44 -51.07 -23.49 -60.22
C GLN A 44 -51.53 -24.20 -58.94
N LYS A 45 -52.57 -25.06 -59.01
CA LYS A 45 -53.01 -25.91 -57.89
C LYS A 45 -51.90 -26.87 -57.42
N SER A 46 -51.12 -27.44 -58.34
CA SER A 46 -49.98 -28.30 -58.01
C SER A 46 -48.88 -27.52 -57.29
N GLN A 47 -48.50 -26.35 -57.81
CA GLN A 47 -47.54 -25.44 -57.17
C GLN A 47 -47.99 -25.00 -55.76
N GLN A 48 -49.27 -24.68 -55.58
CA GLN A 48 -49.84 -24.37 -54.26
C GLN A 48 -49.72 -25.54 -53.27
N ARG A 49 -49.91 -26.79 -53.71
CA ARG A 49 -49.70 -27.98 -52.86
C ARG A 49 -48.23 -28.20 -52.53
N VAL A 50 -47.33 -28.08 -53.51
CA VAL A 50 -45.88 -28.29 -53.34
C VAL A 50 -45.24 -27.25 -52.42
N LYS A 51 -45.73 -26.00 -52.39
CA LYS A 51 -45.30 -24.98 -51.42
C LYS A 51 -45.44 -25.43 -49.96
N ASN A 52 -46.42 -26.28 -49.66
CA ASN A 52 -46.72 -26.75 -48.31
C ASN A 52 -46.06 -28.12 -47.99
N TRP A 53 -45.19 -28.64 -48.87
CA TRP A 53 -44.50 -29.92 -48.65
C TRP A 53 -43.17 -29.71 -47.90
N PRO A 54 -43.04 -30.15 -46.64
CA PRO A 54 -41.84 -29.90 -45.82
C PRO A 54 -40.59 -30.65 -46.32
N ASN A 55 -40.78 -31.69 -47.14
CA ASN A 55 -39.71 -32.57 -47.62
C ASN A 55 -39.21 -32.21 -49.03
N THR A 56 -39.55 -31.03 -49.57
CA THR A 56 -38.92 -30.55 -50.81
C THR A 56 -37.47 -30.14 -50.56
N ILE A 57 -36.61 -30.24 -51.58
CA ILE A 57 -35.20 -29.84 -51.47
C ILE A 57 -35.07 -28.37 -51.04
N HIS A 58 -35.98 -27.50 -51.48
CA HIS A 58 -36.03 -26.10 -51.06
C HIS A 58 -36.46 -25.93 -49.60
N ALA A 59 -37.50 -26.63 -49.14
CA ALA A 59 -37.92 -26.59 -47.73
C ALA A 59 -36.84 -27.15 -46.79
N LEU A 60 -36.18 -28.25 -47.17
CA LEU A 60 -35.09 -28.85 -46.38
C LEU A 60 -33.85 -27.96 -46.32
N ARG A 61 -33.50 -27.24 -47.41
CA ARG A 61 -32.44 -26.22 -47.39
C ARG A 61 -32.83 -25.05 -46.50
N LYS A 62 -34.01 -24.45 -46.72
CA LYS A 62 -34.54 -23.34 -45.90
C LYS A 62 -34.53 -23.69 -44.42
N LYS A 63 -35.03 -24.88 -44.04
CA LYS A 63 -34.99 -25.37 -42.67
C LYS A 63 -33.55 -25.52 -42.15
N LYS A 64 -32.61 -26.08 -42.93
CA LYS A 64 -31.20 -26.20 -42.50
C LYS A 64 -30.53 -24.85 -42.27
N ASP A 65 -30.90 -23.83 -43.05
CA ASP A 65 -30.40 -22.48 -42.89
C ASP A 65 -31.08 -21.76 -41.71
N GLU A 66 -32.38 -21.96 -41.48
CA GLU A 66 -33.11 -21.53 -40.28
C GLU A 66 -32.57 -22.18 -38.99
N ASP A 67 -32.32 -23.49 -39.00
CA ASP A 67 -31.70 -24.26 -37.92
C ASP A 67 -30.19 -23.92 -37.75
N ARG A 68 -29.58 -23.17 -38.68
CA ARG A 68 -28.24 -22.57 -38.51
C ARG A 68 -28.36 -21.17 -37.92
N ILE A 69 -29.24 -20.33 -38.46
CA ILE A 69 -29.50 -18.98 -37.96
C ILE A 69 -29.90 -19.04 -36.48
N ARG A 70 -30.86 -19.91 -36.11
CA ARG A 70 -31.28 -20.07 -34.72
C ARG A 70 -30.15 -20.45 -33.78
N ARG A 71 -29.22 -21.33 -34.18
CA ARG A 71 -28.05 -21.67 -33.34
C ARG A 71 -27.11 -20.48 -33.17
N LEU A 72 -26.87 -19.70 -34.23
CA LEU A 72 -26.07 -18.48 -34.13
C LEU A 72 -26.77 -17.40 -33.27
N GLU A 73 -28.10 -17.32 -33.32
CA GLU A 73 -28.91 -16.46 -32.43
C GLU A 73 -28.86 -16.95 -30.97
N GLU A 74 -28.96 -18.26 -30.72
CA GLU A 74 -28.83 -18.88 -29.39
C GLU A 74 -27.42 -18.69 -28.80
N GLU A 75 -26.36 -18.86 -29.61
CA GLU A 75 -24.96 -18.59 -29.25
C GLU A 75 -24.73 -17.09 -28.96
N GLU A 76 -25.31 -16.19 -29.76
CA GLU A 76 -25.22 -14.73 -29.56
C GLU A 76 -25.98 -14.27 -28.31
N ILE A 77 -27.17 -14.83 -28.05
CA ILE A 77 -27.93 -14.61 -26.81
C ILE A 77 -27.13 -15.14 -25.60
N HIS A 78 -26.41 -16.25 -25.75
CA HIS A 78 -25.53 -16.74 -24.69
C HIS A 78 -24.33 -15.82 -24.46
N ARG A 79 -23.67 -15.30 -25.51
CA ARG A 79 -22.59 -14.31 -25.35
C ARG A 79 -23.06 -13.09 -24.60
N ARG A 80 -24.17 -12.48 -25.01
CA ARG A 80 -24.72 -11.26 -24.37
C ARG A 80 -25.15 -11.47 -22.91
N LYS A 81 -25.54 -12.69 -22.52
CA LYS A 81 -25.78 -13.03 -21.12
C LYS A 81 -24.48 -13.05 -20.31
N VAL A 82 -23.44 -13.71 -20.83
CA VAL A 82 -22.12 -13.74 -20.18
C VAL A 82 -21.53 -12.33 -20.08
N GLU A 83 -21.62 -11.52 -21.14
CA GLU A 83 -21.19 -10.12 -21.14
C GLU A 83 -21.93 -9.29 -20.08
N ALA A 84 -23.25 -9.46 -19.95
CA ALA A 84 -24.04 -8.76 -18.93
C ALA A 84 -23.79 -9.26 -17.49
N GLU A 85 -23.51 -10.55 -17.32
CA GLU A 85 -23.12 -11.14 -16.02
C GLU A 85 -21.71 -10.69 -15.60
N GLU A 86 -20.77 -10.63 -16.55
CA GLU A 86 -19.43 -10.07 -16.32
C GLU A 86 -19.48 -8.55 -16.04
N GLU A 87 -20.28 -7.77 -16.78
CA GLU A 87 -20.47 -6.34 -16.51
C GLU A 87 -21.09 -6.12 -15.12
N ALA A 88 -22.09 -6.91 -14.73
CA ALA A 88 -22.68 -6.86 -13.39
C ALA A 88 -21.66 -7.18 -12.29
N LEU A 89 -20.83 -8.21 -12.47
CA LEU A 89 -19.75 -8.56 -11.52
C LEU A 89 -18.66 -7.48 -11.46
N GLN A 90 -18.29 -6.87 -12.59
CA GLN A 90 -17.34 -5.76 -12.64
C GLN A 90 -17.91 -4.49 -11.97
N MET A 91 -19.19 -4.19 -12.18
CA MET A 91 -19.88 -3.10 -11.47
C MET A 91 -19.96 -3.37 -9.97
N GLU A 92 -20.27 -4.60 -9.55
CA GLU A 92 -20.33 -4.96 -8.13
C GLU A 92 -18.95 -4.85 -7.47
N LEU A 93 -17.89 -5.33 -8.12
CA LEU A 93 -16.50 -5.20 -7.65
C LEU A 93 -16.05 -3.72 -7.59
N ARG A 94 -16.42 -2.92 -8.58
CA ARG A 94 -16.19 -1.47 -8.60
C ARG A 94 -16.92 -0.77 -7.45
N ASN A 95 -18.16 -1.14 -7.17
CA ASN A 95 -18.92 -0.60 -6.05
C ASN A 95 -18.28 -1.00 -4.71
N LYS A 96 -17.92 -2.27 -4.53
CA LYS A 96 -17.20 -2.76 -3.34
C LYS A 96 -15.86 -2.06 -3.10
N THR A 97 -15.09 -1.77 -4.14
CA THR A 97 -13.82 -1.02 -4.01
C THR A 97 -14.05 0.46 -3.69
N ILE A 98 -15.08 1.10 -4.28
CA ILE A 98 -15.48 2.46 -3.93
C ILE A 98 -16.00 2.55 -2.49
N GLU A 99 -16.81 1.60 -2.03
CA GLU A 99 -17.29 1.50 -0.66
C GLU A 99 -16.15 1.29 0.34
N ALA A 100 -15.20 0.40 0.03
CA ALA A 100 -14.01 0.19 0.86
C ALA A 100 -13.13 1.45 0.93
N ALA A 101 -12.95 2.18 -0.18
CA ALA A 101 -12.22 3.44 -0.22
C ALA A 101 -12.94 4.54 0.58
N ASN A 102 -14.26 4.71 0.39
CA ASN A 102 -15.08 5.66 1.14
C ASN A 102 -15.05 5.37 2.65
N LYS A 103 -15.13 4.09 3.03
CA LYS A 103 -14.96 3.66 4.42
C LYS A 103 -13.56 4.01 4.95
N ALA A 104 -12.49 3.72 4.20
CA ALA A 104 -11.13 4.07 4.61
C ALA A 104 -10.93 5.59 4.77
N ILE A 105 -11.51 6.40 3.87
CA ILE A 105 -11.49 7.87 3.98
C ILE A 105 -12.23 8.32 5.24
N TYR A 106 -13.44 7.83 5.49
CA TYR A 106 -14.20 8.14 6.71
C TYR A 106 -13.44 7.72 7.98
N GLU A 107 -12.85 6.53 8.01
CA GLU A 107 -12.07 6.04 9.15
C GLU A 107 -10.73 6.78 9.35
N THR A 108 -10.20 7.45 8.33
CA THR A 108 -9.03 8.32 8.46
C THR A 108 -9.37 9.74 8.92
N GLN A 109 -10.64 10.13 9.04
CA GLN A 109 -11.00 11.43 9.64
C GLN A 109 -10.62 11.46 11.13
N ASP A 110 -9.88 12.47 11.59
CA ASP A 110 -9.34 12.49 12.97
C ASP A 110 -10.42 12.48 14.05
N ARG A 111 -11.58 13.07 13.78
CA ARG A 111 -12.79 13.01 14.62
C ARG A 111 -13.31 11.58 14.79
N VAL A 112 -13.28 10.78 13.71
CA VAL A 112 -13.62 9.35 13.73
C VAL A 112 -12.53 8.53 14.43
N LYS A 113 -11.24 8.82 14.20
CA LYS A 113 -10.13 8.20 14.93
C LYS A 113 -10.25 8.40 16.45
N ALA A 114 -10.50 9.64 16.88
CA ALA A 114 -10.64 10.00 18.29
C ALA A 114 -11.84 9.28 18.94
N PHE A 115 -12.99 9.26 18.26
CA PHE A 115 -14.18 8.52 18.72
C PHE A 115 -13.92 7.00 18.78
N LYS A 116 -13.30 6.40 17.76
CA LYS A 116 -12.89 4.99 17.75
C LYS A 116 -11.94 4.63 18.90
N SER A 117 -11.00 5.51 19.24
CA SER A 117 -10.11 5.32 20.40
C SER A 117 -10.90 5.27 21.73
N LYS A 118 -12.02 5.99 21.84
CA LYS A 118 -12.91 5.86 23.00
C LYS A 118 -13.78 4.60 22.97
N ILE A 119 -14.12 4.05 21.80
CA ILE A 119 -14.80 2.74 21.71
C ILE A 119 -13.87 1.69 22.33
N GLN A 120 -12.62 1.64 21.87
CA GLN A 120 -11.58 0.76 22.44
C GLN A 120 -11.37 1.00 23.94
N MET A 121 -11.50 2.25 24.42
CA MET A 121 -11.46 2.55 25.85
C MET A 121 -12.66 1.97 26.62
N CYS A 122 -13.85 1.90 26.02
CA CYS A 122 -15.01 1.26 26.63
C CYS A 122 -14.81 -0.26 26.75
N ASP A 123 -14.24 -0.89 25.71
CA ASP A 123 -13.92 -2.33 25.72
C ASP A 123 -12.84 -2.66 26.76
N MET A 124 -11.73 -1.91 26.79
CA MET A 124 -10.67 -2.08 27.80
C MET A 124 -11.17 -1.88 29.24
N LEU A 125 -12.14 -0.99 29.46
CA LEU A 125 -12.78 -0.81 30.77
C LEU A 125 -13.64 -2.02 31.17
N GLU A 126 -14.27 -2.70 30.20
CA GLU A 126 -15.01 -3.93 30.46
C GLU A 126 -14.07 -5.11 30.72
N GLU A 127 -13.05 -5.31 29.89
CA GLU A 127 -11.99 -6.32 30.10
C GLU A 127 -11.36 -6.18 31.50
N ARG A 128 -11.05 -4.95 31.91
CA ARG A 128 -10.55 -4.69 33.27
C ARG A 128 -11.54 -5.14 34.36
N GLN A 129 -12.84 -4.88 34.19
CA GLN A 129 -13.84 -5.40 35.15
C GLN A 129 -13.90 -6.93 35.14
N GLN A 130 -13.73 -7.59 33.99
CA GLN A 130 -13.62 -9.04 33.91
C GLN A 130 -12.35 -9.56 34.64
N GLN A 131 -11.20 -8.92 34.44
CA GLN A 131 -9.95 -9.21 35.14
C GLN A 131 -10.08 -9.03 36.66
N GLU A 132 -10.73 -7.97 37.13
CA GLU A 132 -10.97 -7.74 38.56
C GLU A 132 -11.93 -8.81 39.16
N LYS A 133 -12.94 -9.27 38.40
CA LYS A 133 -13.80 -10.41 38.77
C LYS A 133 -12.98 -11.71 38.84
N LEU A 134 -12.08 -11.96 37.89
CA LEU A 134 -11.20 -13.13 37.87
C LEU A 134 -10.20 -13.12 39.03
N ARG A 135 -9.56 -11.98 39.32
CA ARG A 135 -8.63 -11.83 40.47
C ARG A 135 -9.32 -12.13 41.79
N LYS A 136 -10.57 -11.66 41.98
CA LYS A 136 -11.38 -11.97 43.17
C LYS A 136 -11.77 -13.45 43.27
N LYS A 137 -11.97 -14.14 42.14
CA LYS A 137 -12.15 -15.61 42.12
C LYS A 137 -10.86 -16.34 42.48
N LYS A 138 -9.71 -15.88 41.95
CA LYS A 138 -8.41 -16.49 42.23
C LYS A 138 -8.04 -16.38 43.71
N SER A 139 -8.15 -15.20 44.34
CA SER A 139 -7.80 -15.07 45.77
C SER A 139 -8.68 -15.93 46.67
N LYS A 140 -9.98 -16.08 46.36
CA LYS A 140 -10.86 -17.03 47.08
C LYS A 140 -10.47 -18.49 46.92
N MET A 141 -9.88 -18.87 45.77
CA MET A 141 -9.35 -20.22 45.55
C MET A 141 -8.01 -20.41 46.27
N GLU A 142 -7.17 -19.38 46.32
CA GLU A 142 -5.92 -19.35 47.09
C GLU A 142 -6.22 -19.48 48.60
N GLU A 143 -7.19 -18.72 49.13
CA GLU A 143 -7.73 -18.83 50.50
C GLU A 143 -8.34 -20.21 50.84
N GLN A 144 -8.76 -20.99 49.82
CA GLN A 144 -9.29 -22.35 50.01
C GLN A 144 -8.16 -23.38 50.01
N ILE A 145 -7.18 -23.21 49.13
CA ILE A 145 -5.97 -24.06 49.07
C ILE A 145 -5.16 -23.90 50.35
N GLU A 146 -4.98 -22.67 50.86
CA GLU A 146 -4.27 -22.40 52.12
C GLU A 146 -4.89 -23.17 53.30
N LYS A 147 -6.22 -23.11 53.46
CA LYS A 147 -6.96 -23.87 54.48
C LYS A 147 -6.84 -25.39 54.32
N GLN A 148 -6.75 -25.89 53.09
CA GLN A 148 -6.49 -27.32 52.84
C GLN A 148 -5.07 -27.73 53.25
N TRP A 149 -4.08 -26.85 53.12
CA TRP A 149 -2.73 -27.08 53.65
C TRP A 149 -2.68 -27.02 55.18
N GLU A 150 -3.34 -26.03 55.81
CA GLU A 150 -3.48 -25.95 57.28
C GLU A 150 -4.12 -27.23 57.85
N GLU A 151 -5.20 -27.72 57.24
CA GLU A 151 -5.87 -28.94 57.69
C GLU A 151 -5.00 -30.20 57.48
N LEU A 152 -4.29 -30.30 56.36
CA LEU A 152 -3.35 -31.39 56.10
C LEU A 152 -2.16 -31.38 57.08
N GLU A 153 -1.58 -30.23 57.39
CA GLU A 153 -0.52 -30.10 58.39
C GLU A 153 -1.01 -30.50 59.78
N ARG A 154 -2.22 -30.04 60.16
CA ARG A 154 -2.86 -30.42 61.43
C ARG A 154 -3.09 -31.93 61.54
N GLN A 155 -3.50 -32.60 60.45
CA GLN A 155 -3.62 -34.06 60.39
C GLN A 155 -2.25 -34.75 60.54
N GLN A 156 -1.20 -34.26 59.87
CA GLN A 156 0.16 -34.81 60.02
C GLN A 156 0.71 -34.64 61.44
N MET A 157 0.42 -33.52 62.11
CA MET A 157 0.84 -33.29 63.49
C MET A 157 0.15 -34.27 64.44
N ALA A 158 -1.17 -34.45 64.34
CA ALA A 158 -1.90 -35.45 65.11
C ALA A 158 -1.39 -36.89 64.85
N GLU A 159 -1.01 -37.21 63.61
CA GLU A 159 -0.42 -38.51 63.26
C GLU A 159 0.99 -38.70 63.85
N ARG A 160 1.81 -37.64 63.94
CA ARG A 160 3.11 -37.66 64.63
C ARG A 160 2.95 -37.84 66.14
N ASP A 161 1.99 -37.15 66.75
CA ASP A 161 1.68 -37.27 68.18
C ASP A 161 1.20 -38.69 68.53
N GLU A 162 0.34 -39.29 67.70
CA GLU A 162 -0.07 -40.68 67.87
C GLU A 162 1.10 -41.67 67.66
N LYS A 163 1.94 -41.46 66.65
CA LYS A 163 3.14 -42.30 66.42
C LYS A 163 4.12 -42.25 67.59
N THR A 164 4.35 -41.07 68.17
CA THR A 164 5.22 -40.93 69.35
C THR A 164 4.59 -41.53 70.61
N ARG A 165 3.27 -41.39 70.80
CA ARG A 165 2.52 -42.07 71.87
C ARG A 165 2.65 -43.59 71.79
N ILE A 166 2.45 -44.18 70.60
CA ILE A 166 2.61 -45.62 70.36
C ILE A 166 4.05 -46.07 70.57
N ALA A 167 5.05 -45.26 70.16
CA ALA A 167 6.46 -45.57 70.38
C ALA A 167 6.81 -45.57 71.89
N LEU A 168 6.34 -44.58 72.65
CA LEU A 168 6.55 -44.47 74.09
C LEU A 168 5.88 -45.64 74.84
N GLU A 169 4.67 -46.04 74.45
CA GLU A 169 3.97 -47.19 75.03
C GLU A 169 4.71 -48.52 74.75
N LYS A 170 5.26 -48.69 73.54
CA LYS A 170 6.11 -49.84 73.18
C LYS A 170 7.40 -49.86 74.01
N GLU A 171 8.07 -48.72 74.19
CA GLU A 171 9.25 -48.63 75.04
C GLU A 171 8.94 -48.91 76.52
N TYR A 172 7.81 -48.43 77.03
CA TYR A 172 7.35 -48.78 78.38
C TYR A 172 7.11 -50.28 78.54
N LYS A 173 6.45 -50.92 77.56
CA LYS A 173 6.23 -52.38 77.53
C LYS A 173 7.56 -53.16 77.46
N LYS A 174 8.52 -52.75 76.64
CA LYS A 174 9.88 -53.34 76.62
C LYS A 174 10.58 -53.23 77.98
N LYS A 175 10.57 -52.04 78.61
CA LYS A 175 11.18 -51.81 79.93
C LYS A 175 10.54 -52.67 81.01
N MET A 176 9.21 -52.85 80.97
CA MET A 176 8.48 -53.75 81.86
C MET A 176 8.81 -55.23 81.66
N ILE A 177 9.08 -55.67 80.43
CA ILE A 177 9.54 -57.04 80.14
C ILE A 177 10.97 -57.24 80.65
N ASN A 178 11.89 -56.37 80.25
CA ASN A 178 13.29 -56.42 80.67
C ASN A 178 13.46 -56.36 82.20
N ALA A 179 12.63 -55.59 82.91
CA ALA A 179 12.62 -55.58 84.37
C ALA A 179 12.26 -56.96 84.97
N LYS A 180 11.27 -57.66 84.40
CA LYS A 180 10.90 -59.02 84.82
C LYS A 180 12.01 -60.04 84.51
N ASP A 181 12.62 -59.94 83.33
CA ASP A 181 13.71 -60.83 82.93
C ASP A 181 14.94 -60.65 83.82
N VAL A 182 15.29 -59.40 84.18
CA VAL A 182 16.36 -59.09 85.15
C VAL A 182 16.03 -59.63 86.55
N THR A 183 14.79 -59.49 87.04
CA THR A 183 14.41 -60.10 88.33
C THR A 183 14.51 -61.63 88.28
N LYS A 184 14.14 -62.27 87.17
CA LYS A 184 14.27 -63.71 87.00
C LYS A 184 15.74 -64.15 86.97
N GLN A 185 16.60 -63.45 86.22
CA GLN A 185 18.04 -63.71 86.20
C GLN A 185 18.68 -63.57 87.58
N LEU A 186 18.23 -62.61 88.40
CA LEU A 186 18.68 -62.45 89.78
C LEU A 186 18.31 -63.66 90.65
N ASP A 187 17.10 -64.20 90.49
CA ASP A 187 16.64 -65.37 91.26
C ASP A 187 17.27 -66.68 90.76
N ASP A 188 17.45 -66.84 89.45
CA ASP A 188 18.23 -67.94 88.84
C ASP A 188 19.69 -67.89 89.33
N PHE A 189 20.30 -66.71 89.46
CA PHE A 189 21.64 -66.53 90.03
C PHE A 189 21.72 -66.94 91.51
N LYS A 190 20.76 -66.50 92.35
CA LYS A 190 20.67 -66.95 93.76
C LYS A 190 20.58 -68.47 93.86
N MET A 191 19.73 -69.09 93.05
CA MET A 191 19.54 -70.55 93.03
C MET A 191 20.83 -71.28 92.65
N ASN A 192 21.56 -70.79 91.64
CA ASN A 192 22.84 -71.38 91.23
C ASN A 192 23.96 -71.14 92.25
N TYR A 193 23.96 -70.01 92.96
CA TYR A 193 24.91 -69.76 94.05
C TYR A 193 24.68 -70.72 95.24
N VAL A 194 23.42 -71.01 95.60
CA VAL A 194 23.08 -72.01 96.62
C VAL A 194 23.54 -73.42 96.20
N LYS A 195 23.34 -73.81 94.94
CA LYS A 195 23.84 -75.09 94.40
C LYS A 195 25.37 -75.18 94.50
N LYS A 196 26.10 -74.14 94.10
CA LYS A 196 27.57 -74.12 94.17
C LYS A 196 28.07 -74.32 95.60
N LEU A 197 27.40 -73.73 96.60
CA LEU A 197 27.72 -73.95 98.02
C LEU A 197 27.51 -75.42 98.44
N GLN A 198 26.48 -76.09 97.91
CA GLN A 198 26.21 -77.51 98.18
C GLN A 198 27.24 -78.43 97.47
N GLU A 199 27.66 -78.05 96.27
CA GLU A 199 28.73 -78.74 95.52
C GLU A 199 30.09 -78.60 96.23
N GLU A 200 30.45 -77.41 96.71
CA GLU A 200 31.67 -77.15 97.49
C GLU A 200 31.70 -77.96 98.81
N MET A 201 30.55 -78.16 99.47
CA MET A 201 30.46 -79.04 100.64
C MET A 201 30.73 -80.50 100.30
N LEU A 202 30.13 -81.02 99.22
CA LEU A 202 30.34 -82.39 98.73
C LEU A 202 31.79 -82.63 98.29
N GLU A 203 32.39 -81.66 97.60
CA GLU A 203 33.77 -81.72 97.15
C GLU A 203 34.75 -81.73 98.34
N GLY A 204 34.44 -80.99 99.42
CA GLY A 204 35.18 -81.02 100.69
C GLY A 204 35.12 -82.37 101.44
N GLU A 205 34.04 -83.14 101.29
CA GLU A 205 33.97 -84.52 101.80
C GLU A 205 34.76 -85.51 100.93
N LEU A 206 34.75 -85.30 99.62
CA LEU A 206 35.52 -86.09 98.64
C LEU A 206 37.03 -85.90 98.81
N LEU A 207 37.48 -84.66 99.00
CA LEU A 207 38.90 -84.32 99.12
C LEU A 207 39.57 -85.00 100.33
N LYS A 208 38.82 -85.23 101.43
CA LYS A 208 39.33 -85.97 102.59
C LYS A 208 39.70 -87.41 102.24
N LYS A 209 38.88 -88.11 101.46
CA LYS A 209 39.19 -89.47 100.99
C LYS A 209 40.37 -89.49 100.01
N GLN A 210 40.47 -88.46 99.16
CA GLN A 210 41.56 -88.35 98.18
C GLN A 210 42.93 -88.28 98.86
N VAL A 211 43.05 -87.53 99.96
CA VAL A 211 44.28 -87.39 100.76
C VAL A 211 44.69 -88.71 101.42
N GLU A 212 43.74 -89.56 101.81
CA GLU A 212 44.02 -90.88 102.40
C GLU A 212 44.61 -91.86 101.36
N GLU A 213 44.24 -91.77 100.08
CA GLU A 213 44.81 -92.63 99.03
C GLU A 213 46.22 -92.21 98.56
N ASP A 214 46.48 -90.91 98.40
CA ASP A 214 47.66 -90.45 97.66
C ASP A 214 48.97 -90.57 98.46
N ILE A 215 48.89 -90.66 99.80
CA ILE A 215 50.01 -91.03 100.70
C ILE A 215 50.63 -92.39 100.32
N GLU A 216 49.82 -93.31 99.80
CA GLU A 216 50.28 -94.67 99.46
C GLU A 216 50.95 -94.72 98.07
N LYS A 217 50.72 -93.71 97.21
CA LYS A 217 51.17 -93.69 95.80
C LYS A 217 52.53 -93.03 95.59
N GLU A 218 52.96 -92.09 96.44
CA GLU A 218 54.25 -91.41 96.25
C GLU A 218 55.47 -92.35 96.31
N ARG A 219 55.39 -93.41 97.13
CA ARG A 219 56.48 -94.40 97.33
C ARG A 219 56.97 -95.11 96.06
N GLN A 220 56.30 -94.96 94.91
CA GLN A 220 56.57 -95.69 93.67
C GLN A 220 57.15 -94.84 92.51
N LYS A 221 57.08 -93.50 92.56
CA LYS A 221 57.38 -92.66 91.37
C LYS A 221 58.84 -92.22 91.21
N GLU A 222 59.62 -92.20 92.29
CA GLU A 222 60.98 -91.65 92.32
C GLU A 222 61.95 -92.29 91.29
N LEU A 223 61.73 -93.57 90.98
CA LEU A 223 62.71 -94.43 90.31
C LEU A 223 62.98 -94.12 88.81
N ASN A 224 62.09 -93.42 88.11
CA ASN A 224 61.99 -93.51 86.64
C ASN A 224 62.55 -92.33 85.82
N ARG A 225 62.93 -91.20 86.44
CA ARG A 225 62.98 -89.90 85.72
C ARG A 225 64.25 -89.61 84.88
N ILE A 226 65.33 -90.35 85.07
CA ILE A 226 66.71 -89.85 84.81
C ILE A 226 67.16 -89.87 83.31
N LEU A 227 66.42 -90.49 82.38
CA LEU A 227 67.03 -91.06 81.16
C LEU A 227 67.01 -90.28 79.81
N ARG A 228 66.22 -89.20 79.61
CA ARG A 228 65.68 -88.86 78.26
C ARG A 228 66.26 -87.69 77.42
N ASN A 229 67.14 -86.83 77.93
CA ASN A 229 67.03 -85.39 77.61
C ASN A 229 68.07 -84.75 76.63
N LYS A 230 68.46 -85.36 75.48
CA LYS A 230 69.79 -85.04 74.85
C LYS A 230 69.97 -84.88 73.31
N GLN A 231 68.96 -84.58 72.47
CA GLN A 231 69.07 -84.84 71.00
C GLN A 231 68.65 -83.76 69.95
N LEU A 232 68.31 -82.50 70.28
CA LEU A 232 67.38 -81.71 69.42
C LEU A 232 67.78 -80.25 69.04
N GLN A 233 68.82 -79.96 68.22
CA GLN A 233 69.28 -78.55 68.06
C GLN A 233 69.82 -77.97 66.71
N GLU A 234 69.97 -78.69 65.58
CA GLU A 234 70.95 -78.29 64.53
C GLU A 234 70.50 -77.42 63.30
N GLU A 235 69.22 -77.40 62.88
CA GLU A 235 68.88 -77.32 61.42
C GLU A 235 68.70 -75.93 60.72
N GLN A 236 68.75 -74.77 61.38
CA GLN A 236 67.81 -73.67 61.04
C GLN A 236 68.23 -72.45 60.14
N LYS A 237 69.33 -72.45 59.33
CA LYS A 237 70.08 -71.18 59.07
C LYS A 237 70.15 -70.47 57.67
N GLN A 238 69.52 -70.91 56.56
CA GLN A 238 70.03 -70.53 55.19
C GLN A 238 69.26 -69.53 54.26
N ALA A 239 68.09 -68.96 54.57
CA ALA A 239 67.12 -68.58 53.50
C ALA A 239 67.10 -67.14 52.88
N ASN A 240 67.74 -66.09 53.43
CA ASN A 240 67.17 -64.72 53.37
C ASN A 240 67.62 -63.67 52.30
N GLN A 241 68.38 -63.99 51.23
CA GLN A 241 69.22 -62.96 50.55
C GLN A 241 68.77 -62.32 49.20
N ARG A 242 67.62 -62.64 48.58
CA ARG A 242 67.41 -62.40 47.11
C ARG A 242 66.43 -61.30 46.63
N LEU A 243 66.15 -60.23 47.39
CA LEU A 243 64.92 -59.41 47.16
C LEU A 243 65.05 -57.92 46.75
N LEU A 244 66.24 -57.38 46.41
CA LEU A 244 66.46 -55.91 46.45
C LEU A 244 66.49 -55.12 45.12
N GLU A 245 66.64 -55.75 43.95
CA GLU A 245 67.25 -55.07 42.77
C GLU A 245 66.28 -54.37 41.78
N ILE A 246 64.96 -54.39 42.00
CA ILE A 246 63.96 -54.11 40.92
C ILE A 246 63.43 -52.64 40.89
N ALA A 247 63.81 -51.79 41.84
CA ALA A 247 63.00 -50.60 42.18
C ALA A 247 63.27 -49.27 41.41
N GLU A 248 64.39 -49.10 40.70
CA GLU A 248 64.87 -47.73 40.35
C GLU A 248 64.46 -47.20 38.96
N GLU A 249 64.03 -48.03 38.01
CA GLU A 249 64.08 -47.67 36.58
C GLU A 249 62.97 -46.72 36.07
N GLN A 250 61.81 -46.64 36.74
CA GLN A 250 60.62 -46.00 36.14
C GLN A 250 60.58 -44.46 36.18
N LYS A 251 61.36 -43.80 37.06
CA LYS A 251 61.10 -42.40 37.48
C LYS A 251 61.65 -41.29 36.56
N ARG A 252 61.90 -41.56 35.27
CA ARG A 252 62.67 -40.66 34.36
C ARG A 252 61.95 -40.21 33.07
N LYS A 253 60.66 -40.48 32.90
CA LYS A 253 59.97 -40.29 31.59
C LYS A 253 58.80 -39.29 31.57
N GLU A 254 58.42 -38.67 32.68
CA GLU A 254 57.18 -37.87 32.77
C GLU A 254 57.40 -36.34 32.76
N GLU A 255 58.63 -35.84 32.94
CA GLU A 255 58.86 -34.40 33.21
C GLU A 255 59.09 -33.49 31.97
N GLU A 256 59.11 -34.03 30.74
CA GLU A 256 59.50 -33.26 29.54
C GLU A 256 58.34 -32.75 28.65
N GLU A 257 57.13 -33.32 28.70
CA GLU A 257 56.08 -32.98 27.71
C GLU A 257 55.22 -31.74 28.05
N GLU A 258 54.94 -31.44 29.32
CA GLU A 258 53.96 -30.40 29.69
C GLU A 258 54.37 -28.95 29.33
N LYS A 259 55.66 -28.66 29.16
CA LYS A 259 56.18 -27.28 29.08
C LYS A 259 56.13 -26.63 27.68
N ARG A 260 55.45 -27.22 26.71
CA ARG A 260 55.39 -26.71 25.31
C ARG A 260 54.04 -26.16 24.83
N ILE A 261 52.95 -26.30 25.58
CA ILE A 261 51.57 -26.05 25.08
C ILE A 261 50.98 -24.71 25.60
N GLU A 262 51.43 -24.25 26.77
CA GLU A 262 51.40 -22.89 27.34
C GLU A 262 51.24 -21.64 26.43
N GLU A 263 52.34 -21.33 25.74
CA GLU A 263 52.69 -19.93 25.43
C GLU A 263 52.13 -19.41 24.08
N PHE A 264 51.70 -20.30 23.19
CA PHE A 264 51.27 -19.91 21.84
C PHE A 264 49.82 -19.40 21.75
N ALA A 265 48.95 -19.73 22.72
CA ALA A 265 47.54 -19.35 22.67
C ALA A 265 47.31 -17.85 22.93
N LYS A 266 47.93 -17.29 23.99
CA LYS A 266 47.59 -15.97 24.55
C LYS A 266 48.12 -14.77 23.74
N LYS A 267 48.94 -14.99 22.69
CA LYS A 267 49.47 -13.94 21.80
C LYS A 267 48.62 -13.66 20.56
N LYS A 268 47.69 -14.53 20.19
CA LYS A 268 46.96 -14.43 18.90
C LYS A 268 45.72 -13.54 18.93
N GLU A 269 45.10 -13.32 20.10
CA GLU A 269 43.78 -12.66 20.19
C GLU A 269 43.82 -11.13 20.39
N ARG A 270 44.97 -10.54 20.75
CA ARG A 270 45.08 -9.08 21.02
C ARG A 270 45.30 -8.21 19.77
N LEU A 271 45.38 -8.79 18.57
CA LEU A 271 45.67 -8.05 17.32
C LEU A 271 44.44 -7.79 16.43
N ASP A 272 43.45 -8.69 16.39
CA ASP A 272 42.33 -8.57 15.42
C ASP A 272 41.16 -7.69 15.89
N LYS A 273 41.01 -7.43 17.19
CA LYS A 273 39.99 -6.47 17.71
C LYS A 273 40.34 -4.99 17.45
N LEU A 274 41.53 -4.68 16.91
CA LEU A 274 41.95 -3.32 16.57
C LEU A 274 41.73 -2.94 15.09
N ARG A 275 41.04 -3.79 14.30
CA ARG A 275 40.89 -3.61 12.84
C ARG A 275 39.47 -3.42 12.30
N LYS A 276 38.40 -3.66 13.07
CA LYS A 276 37.01 -3.50 12.56
C LYS A 276 36.38 -2.15 12.91
N ASP A 277 36.44 -1.73 14.17
CA ASP A 277 35.65 -0.60 14.68
C ASP A 277 36.21 0.80 14.31
N LYS A 278 37.09 0.88 13.30
CA LYS A 278 37.73 2.14 12.86
C LYS A 278 37.70 2.39 11.34
N GLU A 279 37.04 1.53 10.57
CA GLU A 279 36.80 1.73 9.13
C GLU A 279 35.36 2.13 8.80
N GLU A 280 34.38 1.72 9.60
CA GLU A 280 32.96 1.92 9.28
C GLU A 280 32.50 3.39 9.45
N GLN A 281 33.02 4.10 10.46
CA GLN A 281 32.81 5.57 10.60
C GLN A 281 33.37 6.36 9.40
N LYS A 282 34.51 5.92 8.82
CA LYS A 282 35.17 6.63 7.71
C LYS A 282 34.39 6.62 6.38
N ARG A 283 33.24 5.95 6.33
CA ARG A 283 32.46 5.73 5.10
C ARG A 283 31.13 6.52 5.04
N ARG A 284 30.59 6.99 6.17
CA ARG A 284 29.23 7.58 6.22
C ARG A 284 29.19 9.12 6.13
N GLU A 285 30.17 9.81 6.72
CA GLU A 285 30.25 11.28 6.68
C GLU A 285 30.74 11.82 5.33
N LYS A 286 31.37 10.97 4.51
CA LYS A 286 32.06 11.36 3.26
C LYS A 286 31.15 11.74 2.07
N GLN A 287 29.82 11.70 2.21
CA GLN A 287 28.93 11.68 1.05
C GLN A 287 27.65 12.56 1.14
N ALA A 288 27.39 13.26 2.25
CA ALA A 288 26.10 13.94 2.47
C ALA A 288 26.09 15.47 2.23
N GLU A 289 27.03 16.23 2.80
CA GLU A 289 26.98 17.72 2.80
C GLU A 289 27.92 18.39 1.79
N ARG A 290 28.48 17.63 0.85
CA ARG A 290 29.42 18.16 -0.17
C ARG A 290 28.76 18.94 -1.33
N GLN A 291 27.43 19.10 -1.31
CA GLN A 291 26.63 19.52 -2.49
C GLN A 291 25.52 20.53 -2.18
N LYS A 292 25.66 21.39 -1.16
CA LYS A 292 24.68 22.46 -0.85
C LYS A 292 25.27 23.85 -0.53
N LEU A 293 26.58 24.02 -0.68
CA LEU A 293 27.26 25.31 -0.41
C LEU A 293 28.10 25.82 -1.60
N ILE A 294 28.09 25.12 -2.74
CA ILE A 294 28.98 25.40 -3.89
C ILE A 294 28.28 26.30 -4.93
N ASP A 295 26.97 26.17 -5.09
CA ASP A 295 26.21 26.73 -6.21
C ASP A 295 25.77 28.21 -6.01
N ARG A 296 26.55 29.00 -5.24
CA ARG A 296 26.19 30.39 -4.89
C ARG A 296 27.30 31.44 -4.94
N GLN A 297 28.49 31.09 -5.45
CA GLN A 297 29.62 32.04 -5.59
C GLN A 297 30.28 32.02 -6.99
N ILE A 298 29.69 31.32 -7.96
CA ILE A 298 30.17 31.27 -9.36
C ILE A 298 29.79 32.54 -10.15
N GLU A 299 28.75 33.26 -9.72
CA GLU A 299 28.08 34.32 -10.50
C GLU A 299 28.80 35.68 -10.47
N TYR A 300 29.69 35.93 -9.50
CA TYR A 300 30.32 37.25 -9.29
C TYR A 300 31.62 37.49 -10.11
N LEU A 301 32.17 36.47 -10.77
CA LEU A 301 33.49 36.53 -11.43
C LEU A 301 33.45 36.74 -12.96
N ASN A 302 32.29 37.09 -13.52
CA ASN A 302 32.01 36.89 -14.94
C ASN A 302 32.00 38.16 -15.82
N ASN A 303 32.60 39.27 -15.39
CA ASN A 303 32.79 40.46 -16.25
C ASN A 303 34.11 41.22 -16.01
N LYS A 304 34.77 41.62 -17.10
CA LYS A 304 36.09 42.27 -17.14
C LYS A 304 36.06 43.49 -18.09
N VAL A 305 36.72 44.58 -17.67
CA VAL A 305 37.69 45.41 -18.44
C VAL A 305 37.37 45.81 -19.89
N SER A 306 37.31 47.12 -20.20
CA SER A 306 38.27 47.81 -21.12
C SER A 306 38.15 49.36 -21.07
N ASN A 307 39.04 50.06 -21.80
CA ASN A 307 39.32 51.52 -21.71
C ASN A 307 39.22 52.28 -23.07
N GLU A 308 39.06 53.62 -22.98
CA GLU A 308 39.62 54.73 -23.80
C GLU A 308 39.59 54.75 -25.36
N ASP A 309 39.31 55.92 -25.99
CA ASP A 309 40.31 56.70 -26.78
C ASP A 309 39.87 58.16 -27.18
N ARG A 310 40.70 58.91 -27.93
CA ARG A 310 40.86 60.39 -27.92
C ARG A 310 40.62 61.18 -29.25
N ILE A 311 40.55 62.53 -29.12
CA ILE A 311 40.90 63.63 -30.09
C ILE A 311 39.86 64.14 -31.14
N LEU A 312 39.76 65.48 -31.29
CA LEU A 312 39.12 66.25 -32.39
C LEU A 312 39.78 67.65 -32.53
N ASN A 313 39.79 68.33 -33.70
CA ASN A 313 40.60 69.57 -33.89
C ASN A 313 40.14 70.62 -34.97
N LYS A 314 40.64 71.86 -34.82
CA LYS A 314 40.33 73.20 -35.42
C LYS A 314 40.31 73.44 -36.96
N GLN A 315 39.52 74.47 -37.35
CA GLN A 315 39.76 75.49 -38.41
C GLN A 315 39.27 76.89 -37.90
N VAL A 316 39.60 78.11 -38.39
CA VAL A 316 40.28 78.69 -39.60
C VAL A 316 39.34 79.12 -40.77
N THR A 317 39.68 80.17 -41.55
CA THR A 317 39.16 81.57 -41.48
C THR A 317 39.51 82.40 -42.75
N GLU A 318 39.06 83.68 -42.83
CA GLU A 318 39.48 84.78 -43.76
C GLU A 318 38.99 84.76 -45.23
N ALA A 319 38.80 85.97 -45.84
CA ALA A 319 39.05 86.36 -47.29
C ALA A 319 38.06 87.31 -48.04
N GLU A 320 37.75 88.55 -47.61
CA GLU A 320 36.91 89.51 -48.39
C GLU A 320 37.37 91.00 -48.28
N GLU A 321 37.69 91.72 -49.40
CA GLU A 321 37.93 93.21 -49.33
C GLU A 321 38.05 94.06 -50.67
N LYS A 322 37.42 93.74 -51.82
CA LYS A 322 37.69 94.50 -53.10
C LYS A 322 36.49 94.86 -54.03
N ALA A 323 36.05 96.14 -54.01
CA ALA A 323 35.29 96.82 -55.11
C ALA A 323 35.22 98.35 -54.89
N ALA A 324 35.25 99.23 -55.95
CA ALA A 324 35.08 100.69 -55.76
C ALA A 324 34.74 101.62 -56.97
N ARG A 325 35.60 101.80 -58.00
CA ARG A 325 35.72 103.07 -58.77
C ARG A 325 35.32 103.00 -60.28
N LEU A 326 34.20 103.59 -60.74
CA LEU A 326 33.86 103.59 -62.20
C LEU A 326 32.73 104.54 -62.75
N TYR A 327 32.45 105.73 -62.19
CA TYR A 327 31.10 106.33 -62.34
C TYR A 327 30.78 107.28 -63.54
N GLU A 328 31.69 108.14 -64.05
CA GLU A 328 31.26 109.46 -64.59
C GLU A 328 30.93 109.61 -66.09
N GLU A 329 31.00 108.59 -66.94
CA GLU A 329 30.80 108.71 -68.41
C GLU A 329 29.31 108.95 -68.86
N GLN A 330 28.47 109.54 -68.01
CA GLN A 330 27.01 109.40 -68.10
C GLN A 330 26.26 110.59 -68.72
N GLU A 331 26.75 111.84 -68.58
CA GLU A 331 25.91 113.02 -68.80
C GLU A 331 25.44 113.20 -70.26
N ARG A 332 26.33 113.08 -71.26
CA ARG A 332 25.94 113.34 -72.67
C ARG A 332 25.03 112.28 -73.29
N ARG A 333 24.86 111.11 -72.66
CA ARG A 333 23.79 110.18 -73.05
C ARG A 333 22.40 110.79 -72.80
N LYS A 334 22.25 111.65 -71.77
CA LYS A 334 20.96 111.96 -71.12
C LYS A 334 19.91 112.67 -71.95
N GLU A 335 20.23 113.46 -72.98
CA GLU A 335 19.22 114.28 -73.68
C GLU A 335 18.68 113.66 -74.97
N ALA A 336 19.53 112.99 -75.75
CA ALA A 336 19.04 112.01 -76.74
C ALA A 336 18.34 110.82 -76.03
N MET A 337 18.76 110.49 -74.81
CA MET A 337 17.93 109.72 -73.88
C MET A 337 16.60 110.41 -73.64
N LYS A 338 16.48 111.65 -73.12
CA LYS A 338 15.19 112.25 -72.69
C LYS A 338 14.01 112.02 -73.64
N GLU A 339 14.14 112.22 -74.96
CA GLU A 339 13.01 111.97 -75.89
C GLU A 339 12.78 110.49 -76.21
N ALA A 340 13.85 109.71 -76.40
CA ALA A 340 13.75 108.26 -76.58
C ALA A 340 13.18 107.60 -75.32
N ILE A 341 13.59 108.09 -74.14
CA ILE A 341 13.01 107.86 -72.82
C ILE A 341 11.55 108.25 -72.88
N GLU A 342 11.12 109.48 -73.17
CA GLU A 342 9.71 109.84 -72.96
C GLU A 342 8.74 109.03 -73.83
N ARG A 343 9.11 108.65 -75.07
CA ARG A 343 8.32 107.71 -75.88
C ARG A 343 8.40 106.28 -75.35
N SER A 344 9.61 105.82 -75.00
CA SER A 344 9.82 104.53 -74.32
C SER A 344 9.09 104.49 -72.98
N ARG A 345 8.90 105.62 -72.29
CA ARG A 345 8.28 105.80 -70.97
C ARG A 345 6.79 105.79 -71.11
N GLN A 346 6.21 106.35 -72.17
CA GLN A 346 4.79 106.13 -72.49
C GLN A 346 4.53 104.66 -72.86
N GLN A 347 5.37 104.04 -73.69
CA GLN A 347 5.27 102.61 -74.00
C GLN A 347 5.55 101.71 -72.79
N GLN A 348 6.45 102.09 -71.89
CA GLN A 348 6.80 101.38 -70.66
C GLN A 348 5.83 101.67 -69.53
N ILE A 349 5.10 102.79 -69.53
CA ILE A 349 3.93 103.01 -68.65
C ILE A 349 2.74 102.21 -69.16
N ALA A 350 2.49 102.17 -70.47
CA ALA A 350 1.46 101.31 -71.05
C ALA A 350 1.79 99.83 -70.82
N ARG A 351 3.03 99.42 -71.07
CA ARG A 351 3.52 98.06 -70.81
C ARG A 351 3.56 97.73 -69.32
N ARG A 352 4.05 98.61 -68.42
CA ARG A 352 3.96 98.39 -66.96
C ARG A 352 2.53 98.43 -66.45
N ARG A 353 1.59 99.12 -67.11
CA ARG A 353 0.16 99.00 -66.79
C ARG A 353 -0.37 97.65 -67.23
N ALA A 354 -0.12 97.22 -68.46
CA ALA A 354 -0.52 95.88 -68.92
C ALA A 354 0.13 94.74 -68.11
N GLU A 355 1.43 94.85 -67.79
CA GLU A 355 2.16 93.92 -66.92
C GLU A 355 1.64 94.00 -65.48
N LYS A 356 1.30 95.18 -64.96
CA LYS A 356 0.71 95.33 -63.62
C LYS A 356 -0.75 94.88 -63.56
N ASP A 357 -1.52 95.03 -64.63
CA ASP A 357 -2.92 94.61 -64.71
C ASP A 357 -3.01 93.10 -64.93
N ALA A 358 -2.03 92.51 -65.64
CA ALA A 358 -1.77 91.07 -65.64
C ALA A 358 -1.29 90.58 -64.27
N GLU A 359 -0.31 91.22 -63.62
CA GLU A 359 0.14 90.92 -62.25
C GLU A 359 -1.02 91.00 -61.24
N ASN A 360 -1.85 92.05 -61.30
CA ASN A 360 -3.07 92.22 -60.51
C ASN A 360 -4.12 91.12 -60.79
N GLN A 361 -4.11 90.51 -61.97
CA GLN A 361 -5.04 89.45 -62.36
C GLN A 361 -4.49 88.07 -62.01
N GLU A 362 -3.21 87.80 -62.22
CA GLU A 362 -2.48 86.65 -61.70
C GLU A 362 -2.53 86.62 -60.17
N GLU A 363 -2.38 87.75 -59.48
CA GLU A 363 -2.58 87.86 -58.03
C GLU A 363 -4.01 87.50 -57.60
N ARG A 364 -5.04 87.84 -58.40
CA ARG A 364 -6.44 87.48 -58.12
C ARG A 364 -6.68 86.00 -58.37
N ASP A 365 -6.29 85.50 -59.53
CA ASP A 365 -6.48 84.11 -59.92
C ASP A 365 -5.68 83.18 -58.97
N PHE A 366 -4.48 83.59 -58.54
CA PHE A 366 -3.68 82.92 -57.52
C PHE A 366 -4.32 83.00 -56.14
N LYS A 367 -4.85 84.17 -55.73
CA LYS A 367 -5.56 84.33 -54.45
C LYS A 367 -6.83 83.49 -54.39
N ASP A 368 -7.62 83.46 -55.45
CA ASP A 368 -8.86 82.69 -55.51
C ASP A 368 -8.56 81.18 -55.63
N TYR A 369 -7.52 80.78 -56.37
CA TYR A 369 -6.97 79.42 -56.33
C TYR A 369 -6.51 79.03 -54.92
N TRP A 370 -5.76 79.88 -54.21
CA TRP A 370 -5.35 79.61 -52.81
C TRP A 370 -6.53 79.62 -51.84
N LYS A 371 -7.57 80.41 -52.09
CA LYS A 371 -8.80 80.38 -51.30
C LYS A 371 -9.50 79.03 -51.46
N VAL A 372 -9.76 78.59 -52.69
CA VAL A 372 -10.33 77.27 -52.99
C VAL A 372 -9.45 76.16 -52.43
N ARG A 373 -8.12 76.22 -52.62
CA ARG A 373 -7.20 75.19 -52.14
C ARG A 373 -7.09 75.12 -50.61
N ASN A 374 -7.27 76.24 -49.91
CA ASN A 374 -7.35 76.28 -48.45
C ASN A 374 -8.71 75.80 -47.93
N GLU A 375 -9.79 76.05 -48.68
CA GLU A 375 -11.13 75.49 -48.42
C GLU A 375 -11.12 73.96 -48.61
N GLU A 376 -10.57 73.44 -49.71
CA GLU A 376 -10.31 72.01 -49.92
C GLU A 376 -9.47 71.38 -48.80
N LEU A 377 -8.41 72.06 -48.35
CA LEU A 377 -7.54 71.57 -47.29
C LEU A 377 -8.27 71.54 -45.93
N GLN A 378 -9.08 72.54 -45.63
CA GLN A 378 -9.89 72.58 -44.41
C GLN A 378 -11.00 71.52 -44.42
N GLU A 379 -11.61 71.25 -45.58
CA GLU A 379 -12.57 70.15 -45.74
C GLU A 379 -11.89 68.78 -45.57
N ALA A 380 -10.70 68.58 -46.16
CA ALA A 380 -9.92 67.36 -45.98
C ALA A 380 -9.49 67.14 -44.52
N GLU A 381 -8.94 68.16 -43.86
CA GLU A 381 -8.62 68.12 -42.44
C GLU A 381 -9.86 67.86 -41.56
N ALA A 382 -11.01 68.46 -41.90
CA ALA A 382 -12.25 68.24 -41.17
C ALA A 382 -12.77 66.81 -41.33
N PHE A 383 -12.62 66.24 -42.52
CA PHE A 383 -12.98 64.86 -42.83
C PHE A 383 -12.08 63.85 -42.10
N GLU A 384 -10.75 63.99 -42.19
CA GLU A 384 -9.79 63.16 -41.45
C GLU A 384 -10.04 63.24 -39.93
N ARG A 385 -10.31 64.44 -39.42
CA ARG A 385 -10.65 64.69 -38.00
C ARG A 385 -12.02 64.13 -37.60
N GLU A 386 -12.96 63.90 -38.52
CA GLU A 386 -14.21 63.16 -38.24
C GLU A 386 -13.98 61.65 -38.31
N GLU A 387 -13.24 61.13 -39.29
CA GLU A 387 -12.86 59.71 -39.32
C GLU A 387 -12.09 59.29 -38.07
N GLU A 388 -11.10 60.08 -37.63
CA GLU A 388 -10.37 59.80 -36.39
C GLU A 388 -11.31 59.78 -35.17
N ARG A 389 -12.28 60.70 -35.11
CA ARG A 389 -13.31 60.70 -34.05
C ARG A 389 -14.28 59.51 -34.16
N GLN A 390 -14.58 59.01 -35.36
CA GLN A 390 -15.38 57.79 -35.55
C GLN A 390 -14.60 56.56 -35.07
N ARG A 391 -13.37 56.35 -35.56
CA ARG A 391 -12.48 55.25 -35.13
C ARG A 391 -12.26 55.26 -33.60
N ASN A 392 -12.09 56.44 -32.99
CA ASN A 392 -11.95 56.58 -31.54
C ASN A 392 -13.24 56.29 -30.77
N ARG A 393 -14.42 56.60 -31.33
CA ARG A 393 -15.73 56.19 -30.76
C ARG A 393 -15.88 54.67 -30.81
N GLU A 394 -15.65 54.05 -31.97
CA GLU A 394 -15.71 52.59 -32.17
C GLU A 394 -14.78 51.84 -31.22
N LEU A 395 -13.53 52.31 -31.07
CA LEU A 395 -12.57 51.78 -30.10
C LEU A 395 -13.07 51.95 -28.65
N THR A 396 -13.68 53.09 -28.32
CA THR A 396 -14.24 53.34 -26.98
C THR A 396 -15.41 52.41 -26.67
N ASP A 397 -16.32 52.20 -27.63
CA ASP A 397 -17.45 51.29 -27.48
C ASP A 397 -17.01 49.81 -27.45
N PHE A 398 -16.00 49.41 -28.24
CA PHE A 398 -15.40 48.08 -28.13
C PHE A 398 -14.74 47.86 -26.77
N LEU A 399 -13.98 48.83 -26.25
CA LEU A 399 -13.39 48.76 -24.91
C LEU A 399 -14.44 48.76 -23.81
N LYS A 400 -15.60 49.42 -24.02
CA LYS A 400 -16.76 49.34 -23.13
C LYS A 400 -17.39 47.95 -23.15
N GLN A 401 -17.65 47.37 -24.32
CA GLN A 401 -18.15 46.00 -24.45
C GLN A 401 -17.19 44.98 -23.82
N GLN A 402 -15.88 45.14 -24.00
CA GLN A 402 -14.89 44.26 -23.37
C GLN A 402 -14.88 44.39 -21.84
N LYS A 403 -15.08 45.60 -21.29
CA LYS A 403 -15.27 45.80 -19.84
C LYS A 403 -16.55 45.16 -19.33
N GLU A 404 -17.66 45.29 -20.06
CA GLU A 404 -18.93 44.65 -19.70
C GLU A 404 -18.87 43.11 -19.76
N LEU A 405 -18.15 42.54 -20.73
CA LEU A 405 -17.89 41.10 -20.80
C LEU A 405 -17.05 40.64 -19.60
N LYS A 406 -15.91 41.28 -19.34
CA LYS A 406 -15.06 40.94 -18.17
C LYS A 406 -15.79 41.10 -16.83
N ALA A 407 -16.69 42.07 -16.71
CA ALA A 407 -17.52 42.23 -15.52
C ALA A 407 -18.53 41.08 -15.36
N LYS A 408 -19.15 40.60 -16.45
CA LYS A 408 -20.05 39.43 -16.44
C LYS A 408 -19.29 38.13 -16.17
N GLU A 409 -18.09 37.97 -16.74
CA GLU A 409 -17.19 36.83 -16.47
C GLU A 409 -16.82 36.77 -14.98
N ALA A 410 -16.35 37.89 -14.40
CA ALA A 410 -16.04 37.98 -12.98
C ALA A 410 -17.27 37.77 -12.07
N GLU A 411 -18.45 38.26 -12.46
CA GLU A 411 -19.69 37.98 -11.71
C GLU A 411 -20.08 36.50 -11.79
N GLU A 412 -19.93 35.85 -12.95
CA GLU A 412 -20.14 34.42 -13.09
C GLU A 412 -19.12 33.60 -12.29
N GLU A 413 -17.84 33.95 -12.30
CA GLU A 413 -16.82 33.29 -11.49
C GLU A 413 -17.13 33.43 -10.00
N PHE A 414 -17.42 34.62 -9.50
CA PHE A 414 -17.84 34.84 -8.12
C PHE A 414 -19.11 34.04 -7.75
N ARG A 415 -20.10 33.95 -8.65
CA ARG A 415 -21.29 33.10 -8.47
C ARG A 415 -20.95 31.60 -8.49
N ARG A 416 -19.96 31.17 -9.27
CA ARG A 416 -19.46 29.77 -9.30
C ARG A 416 -18.70 29.45 -8.00
N GLU A 417 -17.87 30.35 -7.51
CA GLU A 417 -17.19 30.25 -6.21
C GLU A 417 -18.18 30.17 -5.05
N GLN A 418 -19.16 31.07 -4.98
CA GLN A 418 -20.21 31.00 -3.95
C GLN A 418 -20.97 29.68 -3.99
N ARG A 419 -21.33 29.17 -5.18
CA ARG A 419 -21.98 27.85 -5.34
C ARG A 419 -21.06 26.71 -4.92
N ALA A 420 -19.76 26.79 -5.22
CA ALA A 420 -18.77 25.79 -4.79
C ALA A 420 -18.61 25.79 -3.26
N ALA A 421 -18.45 26.97 -2.64
CA ALA A 421 -18.38 27.12 -1.19
C ALA A 421 -19.65 26.59 -0.50
N THR A 422 -20.84 26.95 -0.99
CA THR A 422 -22.13 26.44 -0.48
C THR A 422 -22.23 24.91 -0.62
N LYS A 423 -21.76 24.35 -1.75
CA LYS A 423 -21.74 22.89 -1.96
C LYS A 423 -20.74 22.18 -1.02
N THR A 424 -19.58 22.78 -0.77
CA THR A 424 -18.59 22.26 0.18
C THR A 424 -19.13 22.31 1.61
N GLN A 425 -19.76 23.41 2.02
CA GLN A 425 -20.41 23.51 3.33
C GLN A 425 -21.52 22.45 3.47
N ALA A 426 -22.41 22.32 2.48
CA ALA A 426 -23.46 21.30 2.51
C ALA A 426 -22.93 19.86 2.59
N LEU A 427 -21.75 19.60 2.01
CA LEU A 427 -21.06 18.31 2.13
C LEU A 427 -20.46 18.10 3.53
N LEU A 428 -19.89 19.13 4.15
CA LEU A 428 -19.41 19.08 5.55
C LEU A 428 -20.59 18.87 6.51
N ASP A 429 -21.66 19.65 6.40
CA ASP A 429 -22.92 19.49 7.14
C ASP A 429 -23.50 18.08 7.01
N GLN A 430 -23.34 17.43 5.85
CA GLN A 430 -23.79 16.06 5.62
C GLN A 430 -22.86 15.05 6.29
N GLN A 431 -21.54 15.24 6.22
CA GLN A 431 -20.57 14.39 6.94
C GLN A 431 -20.72 14.49 8.46
N GLU A 432 -21.01 15.68 8.99
CA GLU A 432 -21.38 15.89 10.40
C GLU A 432 -22.58 15.03 10.82
N LYS A 433 -23.67 15.07 10.04
CA LYS A 433 -24.90 14.31 10.32
C LYS A 433 -24.65 12.80 10.24
N HIS A 434 -23.87 12.33 9.25
CA HIS A 434 -23.45 10.94 9.16
C HIS A 434 -22.59 10.52 10.37
N PHE A 435 -21.65 11.37 10.80
CA PHE A 435 -20.84 11.12 12.00
C PHE A 435 -21.69 11.02 13.27
N TYR A 436 -22.59 11.98 13.51
CA TYR A 436 -23.42 11.96 14.71
C TYR A 436 -24.37 10.76 14.73
N SER A 437 -24.97 10.38 13.60
CA SER A 437 -25.82 9.17 13.51
C SER A 437 -25.02 7.88 13.75
N TYR A 438 -23.80 7.77 13.21
CA TYR A 438 -22.88 6.66 13.49
C TYR A 438 -22.51 6.61 14.99
N ALA A 439 -22.17 7.75 15.59
CA ALA A 439 -21.77 7.86 16.98
C ALA A 439 -22.90 7.57 17.96
N GLU A 440 -24.12 8.03 17.66
CA GLU A 440 -25.34 7.72 18.42
C GLU A 440 -25.62 6.22 18.38
N LYS A 441 -25.63 5.60 17.20
CA LYS A 441 -25.80 4.15 17.07
C LYS A 441 -24.72 3.36 17.82
N ALA A 442 -23.46 3.74 17.70
CA ALA A 442 -22.37 3.08 18.42
C ALA A 442 -22.52 3.18 19.95
N ILE A 443 -22.99 4.33 20.47
CA ILE A 443 -23.32 4.49 21.90
C ILE A 443 -24.54 3.65 22.28
N GLU A 444 -25.57 3.57 21.43
CA GLU A 444 -26.76 2.75 21.68
C GLU A 444 -26.42 1.25 21.73
N ASP A 445 -25.62 0.76 20.79
CA ASP A 445 -25.24 -0.65 20.70
C ASP A 445 -24.31 -1.06 21.86
N LEU A 446 -23.29 -0.27 22.19
CA LEU A 446 -22.44 -0.50 23.38
C LEU A 446 -23.22 -0.40 24.70
N LYS A 447 -24.29 0.41 24.74
CA LYS A 447 -25.20 0.50 25.89
C LYS A 447 -26.13 -0.70 26.01
N LYS A 448 -26.55 -1.32 24.89
CA LYS A 448 -27.26 -2.63 24.88
C LYS A 448 -26.36 -3.76 25.39
N GLU A 449 -25.07 -3.71 25.06
CA GLU A 449 -24.04 -4.62 25.62
C GLU A 449 -23.74 -4.36 27.12
N GLY A 450 -24.27 -3.29 27.70
CA GLY A 450 -24.06 -2.93 29.11
C GLY A 450 -22.70 -2.30 29.41
N LYS A 451 -21.93 -1.92 28.39
CA LYS A 451 -20.59 -1.30 28.53
C LYS A 451 -20.67 0.15 29.03
N ASN A 452 -19.59 0.61 29.63
CA ASN A 452 -19.49 1.97 30.14
C ASN A 452 -19.22 3.00 29.01
N VAL A 453 -20.28 3.51 28.40
CA VAL A 453 -20.22 4.51 27.30
C VAL A 453 -19.79 5.92 27.72
N THR A 454 -19.44 6.17 28.99
CA THR A 454 -19.03 7.50 29.49
C THR A 454 -17.88 8.15 28.70
N PRO A 455 -16.81 7.42 28.29
CA PRO A 455 -15.73 7.99 27.48
C PRO A 455 -16.20 8.56 26.14
N LEU A 456 -17.20 7.94 25.50
CA LEU A 456 -17.76 8.37 24.22
C LEU A 456 -18.59 9.65 24.37
N ILE A 457 -19.40 9.73 25.43
CA ILE A 457 -20.23 10.91 25.73
C ILE A 457 -19.35 12.12 26.08
N LEU A 458 -18.22 11.90 26.76
CA LEU A 458 -17.24 12.95 27.04
C LEU A 458 -16.53 13.43 25.77
N GLU A 459 -16.19 12.53 24.86
CA GLU A 459 -15.52 12.85 23.58
C GLU A 459 -16.44 13.63 22.63
N LEU A 460 -17.71 13.22 22.48
CA LEU A 460 -18.68 14.00 21.69
C LEU A 460 -18.88 15.41 22.26
N LYS A 461 -18.87 15.55 23.60
CA LYS A 461 -18.90 16.86 24.27
C LYS A 461 -17.59 17.65 24.14
N ALA A 462 -16.46 16.99 23.92
CA ALA A 462 -15.20 17.67 23.63
C ALA A 462 -15.19 18.19 22.18
N GLN A 463 -15.53 17.34 21.21
CA GLN A 463 -15.60 17.69 19.78
C GLN A 463 -16.58 18.85 19.51
N ALA A 464 -17.75 18.84 20.16
CA ALA A 464 -18.72 19.93 20.09
C ALA A 464 -18.26 21.24 20.79
N ARG A 465 -17.22 21.20 21.63
CA ARG A 465 -16.63 22.38 22.29
C ARG A 465 -15.40 22.91 21.57
N THR A 466 -14.60 22.05 20.96
CA THR A 466 -13.36 22.44 20.24
C THR A 466 -13.64 23.07 18.89
N GLY A 467 -14.89 23.08 18.42
CA GLY A 467 -15.25 23.72 17.15
C GLY A 467 -14.75 22.95 15.93
N GLN A 468 -14.65 21.61 16.00
CA GLN A 468 -14.46 20.74 14.83
C GLN A 468 -15.73 20.63 13.98
N HIS A 469 -16.33 21.80 13.71
CA HIS A 469 -17.54 22.09 12.92
C HIS A 469 -17.20 22.99 11.70
N LEU A 470 -15.90 23.21 11.45
CA LEU A 470 -15.31 24.02 10.38
C LEU A 470 -14.07 23.27 9.85
#